data_AF-A0A843AG84-F1
#
_entry.id   AF-A0A843AG84-F1
#
_cell.length_a   1.000
_cell.length_b   1.000
_cell.length_c   1.000
_cell.angle_alpha   90.00
_cell.angle_beta   90.00
_cell.angle_gamma   90.00
#
_symmetry.space_group_name_H-M   'P 1'
#
loop_
_entity.id
_entity.type
_entity.pdbx_description
1 polymer ?
#
loop_
_entity_poly.entity_id
_entity_poly.type
_entity_poly.pdbx_seq_one_letter_code
_entity_poly.pdbx_strand_id
1 'polypeptide(L)' 'KQRTPQRVSHRRADKVREREVKEVSTNLINSNTFEMIVKTQGGLYIKELISSDNSRTNPSVSQILNTKSICKELDVIEVG' A
#
# COMPACT_ATOMS: atom_id res chain seq x y z
N LYS A 1 -2.47 5.57 -8.32
CA LYS A 1 -3.96 5.68 -8.29
C LYS A 1 -4.52 4.63 -7.31
N GLN A 2 -5.39 5.04 -6.39
CA GLN A 2 -6.06 4.16 -5.43
C GLN A 2 -7.57 4.36 -5.47
N ARG A 3 -8.32 3.29 -5.78
CA ARG A 3 -9.76 3.26 -5.50
C ARG A 3 -9.97 3.05 -3.99
N THR A 4 -11.11 3.51 -3.48
CA THR A 4 -11.45 3.38 -2.07
C THR A 4 -11.40 1.90 -1.67
N PRO A 5 -10.63 1.52 -0.63
CA PRO A 5 -10.41 0.11 -0.31
C PRO A 5 -11.70 -0.66 -0.05
N GLN A 6 -11.75 -1.93 -0.45
CA GLN A 6 -12.94 -2.77 -0.20
C GLN A 6 -13.31 -2.83 1.28
N ARG A 7 -12.32 -2.95 2.17
CA ARG A 7 -12.55 -3.03 3.63
C ARG A 7 -13.23 -1.80 4.24
N VAL A 8 -13.20 -0.64 3.57
CA VAL A 8 -13.85 0.60 4.04
C VAL A 8 -14.99 1.07 3.13
N SER A 9 -15.33 0.33 2.07
CA SER A 9 -16.35 0.73 1.10
C SER A 9 -17.73 0.95 1.75
N HIS A 10 -18.08 0.14 2.75
CA HIS A 10 -19.33 0.28 3.52
C HIS A 10 -19.44 1.61 4.28
N ARG A 11 -18.30 2.31 4.50
CA ARG A 11 -18.24 3.56 5.27
C ARG A 11 -17.86 4.78 4.44
N ARG A 12 -17.40 4.58 3.20
CA ARG A 12 -16.85 5.65 2.34
C ARG A 12 -17.32 5.50 0.92
N ALA A 13 -17.65 6.62 0.28
CA ALA A 13 -17.99 6.67 -1.13
C ALA A 13 -16.88 6.06 -2.00
N ASP A 14 -17.25 5.24 -2.97
CA ASP A 14 -16.31 4.63 -3.90
C ASP A 14 -15.72 5.68 -4.83
N LYS A 15 -14.46 6.05 -4.60
CA LYS A 15 -13.73 7.05 -5.38
C LYS A 15 -12.33 6.57 -5.70
N VAL A 16 -11.84 6.92 -6.89
CA VAL A 16 -10.44 6.79 -7.28
C VAL A 16 -9.72 8.09 -6.95
N ARG A 17 -8.56 7.99 -6.28
CA ARG A 17 -7.74 9.14 -5.89
C ARG A 17 -6.32 8.93 -6.38
N GLU A 18 -5.68 10.01 -6.79
CA GLU A 18 -4.24 10.05 -6.96
C GLU A 18 -3.59 10.36 -5.61
N ARG A 19 -2.58 9.58 -5.28
CA ARG A 19 -1.82 9.65 -4.05
C ARG A 19 -0.38 9.35 -4.39
N GLU A 20 0.51 10.09 -3.75
CA GLU A 20 1.93 10.04 -4.01
C GLU A 20 2.66 9.21 -2.95
N VAL A 21 3.51 8.31 -3.41
CA VAL A 21 4.59 7.74 -2.61
C VAL A 21 5.82 8.59 -2.87
N LYS A 22 6.34 9.24 -1.83
CA LYS A 22 7.43 10.20 -1.94
C LYS A 22 8.79 9.53 -1.92
N GLU A 23 8.97 8.60 -0.97
CA GLU A 23 10.22 7.88 -0.76
C GLU A 23 9.91 6.44 -0.35
N VAL A 24 10.77 5.51 -0.76
CA VAL A 24 10.69 4.09 -0.40
C VAL A 24 12.10 3.56 -0.14
N SER A 25 12.27 2.83 0.94
CA SER A 25 13.45 1.98 1.17
C SER A 25 13.00 0.59 1.58
N THR A 26 13.80 -0.42 1.26
CA THR A 26 13.47 -1.82 1.50
C THR A 26 14.66 -2.59 2.05
N ASN A 27 14.40 -3.53 2.95
CA ASN A 27 15.38 -4.45 3.51
C ASN A 27 14.86 -5.89 3.39
N LEU A 28 15.59 -6.77 2.69
CA LEU A 28 15.19 -8.16 2.53
C LEU A 28 15.51 -8.94 3.81
N ILE A 29 14.51 -9.60 4.40
CA ILE A 29 14.69 -10.41 5.62
C ILE A 29 14.95 -11.86 5.26
N ASN A 30 14.18 -12.41 4.31
CA ASN A 30 14.36 -13.75 3.78
C ASN A 30 13.67 -13.88 2.41
N SER A 31 13.57 -15.09 1.87
CA SER A 31 13.02 -15.33 0.52
C SER A 31 11.57 -14.91 0.30
N ASN A 32 10.77 -14.68 1.35
CA ASN A 32 9.35 -14.31 1.22
C ASN A 32 8.95 -13.09 2.08
N THR A 33 9.89 -12.48 2.78
CA THR A 33 9.65 -11.39 3.72
C THR A 33 10.69 -10.29 3.53
N PHE A 34 10.21 -9.05 3.48
CA PHE A 34 11.04 -7.86 3.46
C PHE A 34 10.36 -6.76 4.28
N GLU A 35 11.15 -5.84 4.80
CA GLU A 35 10.68 -4.61 5.43
C GLU A 35 10.66 -3.49 4.41
N MET A 36 9.69 -2.58 4.54
CA MET A 36 9.55 -1.42 3.68
C MET A 36 9.26 -0.19 4.54
N ILE A 37 10.13 0.81 4.44
CA ILE A 37 9.87 2.15 4.99
C ILE A 37 9.39 3.01 3.83
N VAL A 38 8.23 3.64 4.02
CA VAL A 38 7.56 4.40 2.96
C VAL A 38 7.05 5.73 3.48
N LYS A 39 7.42 6.80 2.78
CA LYS A 39 6.92 8.15 3.02
C LYS A 39 5.86 8.46 1.98
N THR A 40 4.68 8.91 2.41
CA THR A 40 3.54 9.10 1.51
C THR A 40 2.87 10.45 1.68
N GLN A 41 2.03 10.81 0.71
CA GLN A 41 0.99 11.81 0.92
C GLN A 41 -0.05 11.30 1.94
N GLY A 42 -0.69 12.23 2.65
CA GLY A 42 -1.79 11.93 3.56
C GLY A 42 -2.95 11.19 2.88
N GLY A 43 -3.47 10.18 3.59
CA GLY A 43 -4.60 9.37 3.14
C GLY A 43 -4.27 8.35 2.05
N LEU A 44 -2.99 8.03 1.83
CA LEU A 44 -2.57 6.85 1.07
C LEU A 44 -2.86 5.60 1.89
N TYR A 45 -3.50 4.61 1.26
CA TYR A 45 -3.83 3.35 1.91
C TYR A 45 -2.69 2.34 1.78
N ILE A 46 -1.85 2.21 2.82
CA ILE A 46 -0.62 1.39 2.78
C ILE A 46 -0.88 -0.10 2.53
N LYS A 47 -1.88 -0.69 3.21
CA LYS A 47 -2.24 -2.11 3.01
C LYS A 47 -2.58 -2.41 1.56
N GLU A 48 -3.29 -1.48 0.92
CA GLU A 48 -3.73 -1.60 -0.45
C GLU A 48 -2.63 -1.24 -1.49
N LEU A 49 -1.67 -0.38 -1.12
CA LEU A 49 -0.42 -0.21 -1.88
C LEU A 49 0.39 -1.52 -1.93
N ILE A 50 0.36 -2.32 -0.86
CA ILE A 50 1.05 -3.61 -0.80
C ILE A 50 0.28 -4.70 -1.56
N SER A 51 -1.01 -4.88 -1.25
CA SER A 51 -1.82 -6.01 -1.72
C SER A 51 -2.48 -5.83 -3.09
N SER A 52 -2.44 -4.61 -3.66
CA SER A 52 -3.24 -4.18 -4.82
C SER A 52 -4.76 -4.08 -4.57
N ASP A 53 -5.30 -4.68 -3.50
CA ASP A 53 -6.74 -4.75 -3.23
C ASP A 53 -7.55 -5.28 -4.43
N ASN A 54 -7.11 -6.41 -5.00
CA ASN A 54 -7.69 -6.97 -6.23
C ASN A 54 -7.68 -5.97 -7.40
N SER A 55 -6.49 -5.41 -7.71
CA SER A 55 -6.28 -4.45 -8.81
C SER A 55 -6.95 -3.08 -8.63
N ARG A 56 -7.41 -2.75 -7.42
CA ARG A 56 -8.01 -1.44 -7.09
C ARG A 56 -6.97 -0.37 -6.77
N THR A 57 -5.71 -0.76 -6.54
CA THR A 57 -4.55 0.12 -6.40
C THR A 57 -3.51 -0.21 -7.46
N ASN A 58 -3.08 0.82 -8.21
CA ASN A 58 -2.07 0.72 -9.27
C ASN A 58 -1.19 2.00 -9.30
N PRO A 59 0.16 1.89 -9.26
CA PRO A 59 0.93 0.66 -9.04
C PRO A 59 0.77 0.10 -7.61
N SER A 60 1.19 -1.15 -7.41
CA SER A 60 1.22 -1.82 -6.09
C SER A 60 2.41 -2.79 -5.99
N VAL A 61 2.83 -3.11 -4.77
CA VAL A 61 3.96 -4.03 -4.51
C VAL A 61 3.69 -5.40 -5.12
N SER A 62 2.49 -5.95 -4.90
CA SER A 62 2.12 -7.27 -5.44
C SER A 62 2.21 -7.33 -6.97
N GLN A 63 1.82 -6.24 -7.65
CA GLN A 63 1.94 -6.14 -9.11
C GLN A 63 3.39 -5.99 -9.55
N ILE A 64 4.18 -5.16 -8.88
CA ILE A 64 5.60 -4.95 -9.20
C ILE A 64 6.41 -6.24 -9.05
N LEU A 65 6.16 -7.00 -7.99
CA LEU A 65 6.84 -8.28 -7.73
C LEU A 65 6.20 -9.47 -8.48
N ASN A 66 5.12 -9.24 -9.22
CA ASN A 66 4.31 -10.28 -9.86
C ASN A 66 3.97 -11.46 -8.92
N THR A 67 3.73 -11.15 -7.64
CA THR A 67 3.56 -12.12 -6.57
C THR A 67 2.57 -11.57 -5.56
N LYS A 68 1.66 -12.40 -5.04
CA LYS A 68 0.73 -11.96 -3.99
C LYS A 68 1.51 -11.54 -2.74
N SER A 69 1.39 -10.27 -2.36
CA SER A 69 1.99 -9.73 -1.14
C SER A 69 0.91 -9.31 -0.15
N ILE A 70 1.20 -9.45 1.14
CA ILE A 70 0.33 -9.02 2.23
C ILE A 70 1.10 -8.17 3.22
N CYS A 71 0.46 -7.15 3.76
CA CYS A 71 0.98 -6.36 4.87
C CYS A 71 0.81 -7.18 6.15
N LYS A 72 1.91 -7.77 6.64
CA LYS A 72 1.93 -8.55 7.88
C LYS A 72 1.82 -7.64 9.09
N GLU A 73 2.65 -6.61 9.13
CA GLU A 73 2.73 -5.60 10.19
C GLU A 73 2.79 -4.22 9.56
N LEU A 74 2.32 -3.21 10.29
CA LEU A 74 2.29 -1.83 9.85
C LEU A 74 2.32 -0.90 11.05
N ASP A 75 3.37 -0.09 11.13
CA ASP A 75 3.53 0.97 12.11
C ASP A 75 3.67 2.33 11.45
N VAL A 76 3.31 3.37 12.19
CA VAL A 76 3.52 4.76 11.79
C VAL A 76 4.77 5.26 12.50
N ILE A 77 5.83 5.52 11.74
CA ILE A 77 7.13 5.97 12.28
C ILE A 77 7.11 7.47 12.61
N GLU A 78 6.44 8.27 11.77
CA GLU A 78 6.37 9.72 11.91
C GLU A 78 5.06 10.27 11.31
N VAL A 79 4.54 11.35 11.90
CA VAL A 79 3.44 12.16 11.37
C VAL A 79 3.87 13.62 11.39
N GLY A 80 3.83 14.27 10.22
CA GLY A 80 4.12 15.71 10.06
C GLY A 80 2.90 16.52 9.65
#